data_AF-A0A5E4FM21-F1
#
_entry.id   AF-A0A5E4FM21-F1
#
_cell.length_a   1.000
_cell.length_b   1.000
_cell.length_c   1.000
_cell.angle_alpha   90.00
_cell.angle_beta   90.00
_cell.angle_gamma   90.00
#
_symmetry.space_group_name_H-M   'P 1'
#
loop_
_entity.id
_entity.type
_entity.pdbx_description
1 polymer ?
#
loop_
_entity_poly.entity_id
_entity_poly.type
_entity_poly.pdbx_seq_one_letter_code
_entity_poly.pdbx_strand_id
1 'polypeptide(L)'
;VEDPLQEINLGTEEDPRPTFISTLLEEPLKSELMALLQEFRDCFAWHYHEMPGLDRQLVEHKLPIKDGYLPVKQARRRMSMDTELKVKEEIERLLKAGFIRPAIYADWLANIVPVLKRKTGAVRICVDYRNLNEASPKDEYPMPMADMLIDGAAHNQMLSFMDGNAGYNQIMMAEQDIHKTAFMCPGHIGAFEYTVMPFGLRNAGATYQRAMNSIFHDMIGHSLEVYIDDVVIKSPEEGNHISSLRKAFLRMRQHKLKMNPKKCVFGVQAGNFLGFLVHQRGIEVDKNKAKSIMEALPPRNKKELQSLLGKINFLRRFISNSAGKIQPFSSLLRLKQEQTFKWEEQHQRAFQEIKDYLSNPPVLSPPKRGRPLKLYVSASEVSIGSLLVQDNKEGKEQAVYYLSRTLTEVERRYSAIERLCLALYFTAVKLRHYMLPHTIYIIAKTDLIKYMLTRPMLRGRIGKWTLALTEFTLRYVPQKAVKGQAVADFLADHPGEEIENMDSLDIANANLLTRAH
;
A
#
# COMPACT_ATOMS: atom_id res chain seq x y z
N VAL A 1 -15.71 -13.34 5.56
CA VAL A 1 -14.49 -12.99 6.31
C VAL A 1 -14.65 -11.56 6.78
N GLU A 2 -14.99 -10.60 5.91
CA GLU A 2 -15.51 -9.31 6.39
C GLU A 2 -16.73 -9.50 7.29
N ASP A 3 -16.73 -8.76 8.39
CA ASP A 3 -17.82 -8.71 9.35
C ASP A 3 -19.08 -8.10 8.72
N PRO A 4 -20.28 -8.63 9.01
CA PRO A 4 -21.51 -7.93 8.68
C PRO A 4 -21.61 -6.66 9.53
N LEU A 5 -22.07 -5.58 8.91
CA LEU A 5 -22.15 -4.27 9.56
C LEU A 5 -23.59 -3.92 9.89
N GLN A 6 -23.78 -3.36 11.10
CA GLN A 6 -25.01 -2.73 11.55
C GLN A 6 -24.85 -1.21 11.45
N GLU A 7 -25.79 -0.55 10.76
CA GLU A 7 -25.91 0.90 10.84
C GLU A 7 -26.51 1.30 12.18
N ILE A 8 -25.88 2.25 12.88
CA ILE A 8 -26.37 2.84 14.11
C ILE A 8 -26.53 4.36 13.92
N ASN A 9 -27.54 4.93 14.56
CA ASN A 9 -27.81 6.36 14.53
C ASN A 9 -27.28 7.01 15.81
N LEU A 10 -26.33 7.96 15.69
CA LEU A 10 -25.80 8.76 16.80
C LEU A 10 -26.57 10.09 17.03
N GLY A 11 -27.57 10.34 16.18
CA GLY A 11 -28.37 11.56 16.15
C GLY A 11 -29.76 11.36 16.75
N THR A 12 -30.75 12.06 16.21
CA THR A 12 -32.16 11.85 16.53
C THR A 12 -32.87 11.17 15.36
N GLU A 13 -34.16 10.84 15.52
CA GLU A 13 -34.95 10.29 14.41
C GLU A 13 -35.15 11.32 13.28
N GLU A 14 -35.19 12.61 13.62
CA GLU A 14 -35.38 13.72 12.68
C GLU A 14 -34.08 14.16 11.98
N ASP A 15 -32.93 14.03 12.65
CA ASP A 15 -31.59 14.29 12.08
C ASP A 15 -30.69 13.05 12.27
N PRO A 16 -30.83 12.04 11.39
CA PRO A 16 -30.08 10.80 11.52
C PRO A 16 -28.60 11.02 11.22
N ARG A 17 -27.76 10.56 12.15
CA ARG A 17 -26.29 10.62 12.12
C ARG A 17 -25.72 9.20 12.08
N PRO A 18 -25.73 8.55 10.90
CA PRO A 18 -25.37 7.14 10.77
C PRO A 18 -23.86 6.90 10.91
N THR A 19 -23.50 5.78 11.54
CA THR A 19 -22.18 5.14 11.49
C THR A 19 -22.34 3.60 11.57
N PHE A 20 -21.24 2.85 11.50
CA PHE A 20 -21.29 1.38 11.36
C PHE A 20 -20.50 0.67 12.46
N ILE A 21 -21.11 -0.36 13.05
CA ILE A 21 -20.47 -1.29 14.00
C ILE A 21 -20.61 -2.72 13.51
N SER A 22 -19.78 -3.66 13.97
CA SER A 22 -19.96 -5.08 13.65
C SER A 22 -21.25 -5.63 14.26
N THR A 23 -21.99 -6.46 13.51
CA THR A 23 -23.12 -7.22 14.06
C THR A 23 -22.67 -8.35 14.98
N LEU A 24 -21.38 -8.71 14.95
CA LEU A 24 -20.79 -9.81 15.73
C LEU A 24 -20.40 -9.37 17.14
N LEU A 25 -20.57 -8.10 17.50
CA LEU A 25 -20.29 -7.61 18.85
C LEU A 25 -21.30 -8.17 19.85
N GLU A 26 -20.77 -8.83 20.87
CA GLU A 26 -21.54 -9.34 22.01
C GLU A 26 -21.70 -8.27 23.11
N GLU A 27 -22.73 -8.42 23.95
CA GLU A 27 -22.87 -7.62 25.16
C GLU A 27 -21.87 -8.10 26.23
N PRO A 28 -21.26 -7.21 27.05
CA PRO A 28 -21.56 -5.78 27.22
C PRO A 28 -20.79 -4.84 26.27
N LEU A 29 -19.86 -5.38 25.47
CA LEU A 29 -18.93 -4.58 24.66
C LEU A 29 -19.66 -3.71 23.63
N LYS A 30 -20.73 -4.23 23.03
CA LYS A 30 -21.58 -3.48 22.09
C LYS A 30 -22.15 -2.21 22.73
N SER A 31 -22.76 -2.32 23.91
CA SER A 31 -23.31 -1.19 24.65
C SER A 31 -22.23 -0.17 25.02
N GLU A 32 -21.06 -0.62 25.48
CA GLU A 32 -19.93 0.27 25.81
C GLU A 32 -19.41 1.03 24.58
N LEU A 33 -19.29 0.34 23.43
CA LEU A 33 -18.87 0.97 22.18
C LEU A 33 -19.88 2.02 21.72
N MET A 34 -21.18 1.70 21.77
CA MET A 34 -22.24 2.65 21.40
C MET A 34 -22.21 3.88 22.31
N ALA A 35 -22.06 3.70 23.63
CA ALA A 35 -21.94 4.80 24.57
C ALA A 35 -20.72 5.67 24.27
N LEU A 36 -19.57 5.06 23.95
CA LEU A 36 -18.36 5.79 23.56
C LEU A 36 -18.57 6.60 22.27
N LEU A 37 -19.16 6.00 21.23
CA LEU A 37 -19.43 6.70 19.97
C LEU A 37 -20.40 7.88 20.17
N GLN A 38 -21.39 7.73 21.04
CA GLN A 38 -22.31 8.81 21.41
C GLN A 38 -21.60 9.93 22.18
N GLU A 39 -20.75 9.58 23.13
CA GLU A 39 -19.94 10.53 23.90
C GLU A 39 -19.01 11.34 23.00
N PHE A 40 -18.42 10.72 21.99
CA PHE A 40 -17.49 11.33 21.04
C PHE A 40 -18.12 11.65 19.68
N ARG A 41 -19.43 11.90 19.63
CA ARG A 41 -20.12 12.29 18.38
C ARG A 41 -19.50 13.53 17.71
N ASP A 42 -18.91 14.41 18.51
CA ASP A 42 -18.18 15.60 18.06
C ASP A 42 -16.86 15.28 17.35
N CYS A 43 -16.39 14.03 17.35
CA CYS A 43 -15.23 13.61 16.56
C CYS A 43 -15.58 13.28 15.11
N PHE A 44 -16.85 13.38 14.73
CA PHE A 44 -17.34 13.05 13.39
C PHE A 44 -17.97 14.27 12.71
N ALA A 45 -17.94 14.27 11.38
CA ALA A 45 -18.60 15.29 10.56
C ALA A 45 -19.39 14.61 9.43
N TRP A 46 -20.72 14.76 9.46
CA TRP A 46 -21.61 14.25 8.41
C TRP A 46 -21.73 15.24 7.25
N HIS A 47 -21.52 16.53 7.56
CA HIS A 47 -21.55 17.64 6.62
C HIS A 47 -20.29 18.51 6.71
N TYR A 48 -20.00 19.26 5.65
CA TYR A 48 -18.80 20.09 5.56
C TYR A 48 -18.75 21.25 6.54
N HIS A 49 -19.90 21.86 6.86
CA HIS A 49 -19.95 22.97 7.80
C HIS A 49 -19.62 22.57 9.25
N GLU A 50 -19.57 21.27 9.55
CA GLU A 50 -19.22 20.73 10.88
C GLU A 50 -17.71 20.56 11.07
N MET A 51 -16.92 20.95 10.07
CA MET A 51 -15.46 20.86 10.06
C MET A 51 -14.87 22.23 10.39
N PRO A 52 -14.52 22.51 11.66
CA PRO A 52 -13.98 23.80 12.07
C PRO A 52 -12.53 24.05 11.57
N GLY A 53 -11.88 23.01 11.05
CA GLY A 53 -10.46 23.01 10.71
C GLY A 53 -9.57 22.60 11.88
N LEU A 54 -8.38 22.08 11.57
CA LEU A 54 -7.30 21.83 12.52
C LEU A 54 -6.67 23.16 12.94
N ASP A 55 -6.03 23.15 14.11
CA ASP A 55 -5.26 24.29 14.58
C ASP A 55 -4.13 24.65 13.59
N ARG A 56 -4.08 25.91 13.19
CA ARG A 56 -3.01 26.44 12.30
C ARG A 56 -1.63 26.33 12.95
N GLN A 57 -1.53 26.32 14.28
CA GLN A 57 -0.27 26.10 14.98
C GLN A 57 0.23 24.66 14.84
N LEU A 58 -0.69 23.70 14.68
CA LEU A 58 -0.35 22.30 14.46
C LEU A 58 0.12 22.09 13.01
N VAL A 59 -0.66 22.57 12.05
CA VAL A 59 -0.39 22.36 10.63
C VAL A 59 -1.08 23.39 9.74
N GLU A 60 -0.35 23.87 8.74
CA GLU A 60 -0.89 24.58 7.59
C GLU A 60 -0.27 24.00 6.32
N HIS A 61 -1.03 24.01 5.22
CA HIS A 61 -0.49 23.64 3.93
C HIS A 61 0.16 24.85 3.25
N LYS A 62 1.41 24.68 2.84
CA LYS A 62 2.19 25.69 2.13
C LYS A 62 2.47 25.25 0.71
N LEU A 63 2.49 26.21 -0.21
CA LEU A 63 2.79 26.04 -1.63
C LEU A 63 4.01 26.88 -2.02
N PRO A 64 5.23 26.45 -1.61
CA PRO A 64 6.44 27.05 -2.14
C PRO A 64 6.47 26.86 -3.66
N ILE A 65 6.97 27.86 -4.38
CA ILE A 65 7.16 27.86 -5.83
C ILE A 65 8.66 27.92 -6.06
N LYS A 66 9.18 27.07 -6.95
CA LYS A 66 10.59 27.07 -7.32
C LYS A 66 10.98 28.39 -8.00
N ASP A 67 12.21 28.81 -7.80
CA ASP A 67 12.76 29.99 -8.45
C ASP A 67 12.65 29.86 -9.98
N GLY A 68 12.27 30.95 -10.63
CA GLY A 68 12.12 31.03 -12.09
C GLY A 68 10.81 30.46 -12.66
N TYR A 69 9.91 29.90 -11.84
CA TYR A 69 8.59 29.48 -12.32
C TYR A 69 7.60 30.65 -12.36
N LEU A 70 7.00 30.88 -13.53
CA LEU A 70 5.97 31.89 -13.72
C LEU A 70 4.56 31.31 -13.46
N PRO A 71 3.62 32.10 -12.92
CA PRO A 71 2.23 31.70 -12.80
C PRO A 71 1.58 31.32 -14.13
N VAL A 72 0.78 30.25 -14.12
CA VAL A 72 0.08 29.75 -15.32
C VAL A 72 -1.42 29.98 -15.19
N LYS A 73 -2.00 30.61 -16.21
CA LYS A 73 -3.45 30.72 -16.40
C LYS A 73 -3.90 29.77 -17.51
N GLN A 74 -4.63 28.72 -17.14
CA GLN A 74 -5.11 27.75 -18.10
C GLN A 74 -6.24 28.33 -18.97
N ALA A 75 -6.30 27.91 -20.23
CA ALA A 75 -7.41 28.29 -21.11
C ALA A 75 -8.73 27.72 -20.61
N ARG A 76 -9.81 28.51 -20.73
CA ARG A 76 -11.15 28.13 -20.28
C ARG A 76 -11.67 26.90 -21.03
N ARG A 77 -12.18 25.92 -20.28
CA ARG A 77 -12.89 24.77 -20.84
C ARG A 77 -14.40 25.02 -20.94
N ARG A 78 -15.02 24.49 -22.00
CA ARG A 78 -16.48 24.48 -22.20
C ARG A 78 -17.09 23.23 -21.55
N MET A 79 -18.30 23.35 -21.00
CA MET A 79 -19.03 22.23 -20.40
C MET A 79 -20.49 22.24 -20.87
N SER A 80 -21.19 21.12 -20.70
CA SER A 80 -22.63 21.05 -20.97
C SER A 80 -23.41 21.76 -19.87
N MET A 81 -24.57 22.34 -20.21
CA MET A 81 -25.42 23.04 -19.23
C MET A 81 -25.80 22.18 -18.02
N ASP A 82 -26.09 20.88 -18.22
CA ASP A 82 -26.38 19.95 -17.12
C ASP A 82 -25.21 19.83 -16.13
N THR A 83 -23.97 19.80 -16.65
CA THR A 83 -22.78 19.76 -15.80
C THR A 83 -22.58 21.09 -15.08
N GLU A 84 -22.83 22.22 -15.75
CA GLU A 84 -22.70 23.55 -15.15
C GLU A 84 -23.63 23.76 -13.95
N LEU A 85 -24.88 23.30 -14.03
CA LEU A 85 -25.84 23.37 -12.91
C LEU A 85 -25.32 22.62 -11.68
N LYS A 86 -24.86 21.38 -11.87
CA LYS A 86 -24.32 20.55 -10.77
C LYS A 86 -23.02 21.12 -10.20
N VAL A 87 -22.20 21.74 -11.05
CA VAL A 87 -21.00 22.46 -10.60
C VAL A 87 -21.41 23.64 -9.72
N LYS A 88 -22.41 24.42 -10.14
CA LYS A 88 -22.90 25.58 -9.37
C LYS A 88 -23.36 25.16 -7.97
N GLU A 89 -24.17 24.11 -7.87
CA GLU A 89 -24.64 23.57 -6.58
C GLU A 89 -23.48 23.18 -5.64
N GLU A 90 -22.46 22.51 -6.19
CA GLU A 90 -21.30 22.09 -5.40
C GLU A 90 -20.41 23.28 -4.99
N ILE A 91 -20.27 24.30 -5.85
CA ILE A 91 -19.56 25.55 -5.51
C ILE A 91 -20.28 26.31 -4.40
N GLU A 92 -21.61 26.41 -4.46
CA GLU A 92 -22.41 27.02 -3.39
C GLU A 92 -22.23 26.26 -2.06
N ARG A 93 -22.14 24.93 -2.11
CA ARG A 93 -21.89 24.11 -0.91
C ARG A 93 -20.50 24.37 -0.32
N LEU A 94 -19.47 24.49 -1.16
CA LEU A 94 -18.10 24.81 -0.73
C LEU A 94 -17.99 26.24 -0.17
N LEU A 95 -18.68 27.21 -0.76
CA LEU A 95 -18.77 28.59 -0.26
C LEU A 95 -19.46 28.65 1.10
N LYS A 96 -20.61 27.98 1.26
CA LYS A 96 -21.33 27.92 2.54
C LYS A 96 -20.50 27.26 3.65
N ALA A 97 -19.64 26.31 3.30
CA ALA A 97 -18.70 25.69 4.23
C ALA A 97 -17.45 26.55 4.51
N GLY A 98 -17.25 27.66 3.80
CA GLY A 98 -16.08 28.51 3.95
C GLY A 98 -14.78 27.91 3.41
N PHE A 99 -14.84 26.83 2.63
CA PHE A 99 -13.67 26.14 2.07
C PHE A 99 -13.07 26.87 0.87
N ILE A 100 -13.87 27.69 0.21
CA ILE A 100 -13.46 28.54 -0.92
C ILE A 100 -13.98 29.96 -0.72
N ARG A 101 -13.33 30.93 -1.36
CA ARG A 101 -13.79 32.32 -1.46
C ARG A 101 -13.61 32.83 -2.89
N PRO A 102 -14.33 33.89 -3.32
CA PRO A 102 -14.13 34.49 -4.63
C PRO A 102 -12.67 34.94 -4.82
N ALA A 103 -12.07 34.57 -5.94
CA ALA A 103 -10.71 34.99 -6.27
C ALA A 103 -10.74 36.39 -6.89
N ILE A 104 -9.85 37.28 -6.43
CA ILE A 104 -9.70 38.65 -6.93
C ILE A 104 -8.27 38.79 -7.47
N TYR A 105 -8.12 39.10 -8.76
CA TYR A 105 -6.83 39.20 -9.47
C TYR A 105 -5.96 37.92 -9.39
N ALA A 106 -6.50 36.79 -9.86
CA ALA A 106 -5.78 35.52 -9.85
C ALA A 106 -4.59 35.47 -10.83
N ASP A 107 -3.38 35.23 -10.32
CA ASP A 107 -2.16 34.99 -11.10
C ASP A 107 -2.05 33.55 -11.60
N TRP A 108 -2.38 32.60 -10.73
CA TRP A 108 -2.58 31.20 -11.07
C TRP A 108 -4.05 30.99 -11.41
N LEU A 109 -4.35 30.23 -12.47
CA LEU A 109 -5.75 29.89 -12.76
C LEU A 109 -5.86 28.48 -13.34
N ALA A 110 -6.42 27.56 -12.56
CA ALA A 110 -6.61 26.18 -12.95
C ALA A 110 -8.07 25.89 -13.38
N ASN A 111 -8.26 24.96 -14.31
CA ASN A 111 -9.60 24.47 -14.66
C ASN A 111 -10.09 23.45 -13.63
N ILE A 112 -11.41 23.44 -13.44
CA ILE A 112 -12.07 22.33 -12.75
C ILE A 112 -12.22 21.09 -13.65
N VAL A 113 -12.30 19.93 -13.00
CA VAL A 113 -12.61 18.62 -13.55
C VAL A 113 -13.76 18.05 -12.73
N PRO A 114 -15.02 18.22 -13.19
CA PRO A 114 -16.18 17.66 -12.52
C PRO A 114 -16.16 16.13 -12.61
N VAL A 115 -16.17 15.46 -11.47
CA VAL A 115 -16.22 14.00 -11.39
C VAL A 115 -17.58 13.56 -10.87
N LEU A 116 -18.36 12.90 -11.73
CA LEU A 116 -19.65 12.34 -11.37
C LEU A 116 -19.48 11.07 -10.53
N LYS A 117 -20.04 11.06 -9.32
CA LYS A 117 -20.13 9.87 -8.49
C LYS A 117 -21.26 8.99 -9.01
N ARG A 118 -20.91 7.91 -9.70
CA ARG A 118 -21.87 6.96 -10.29
C ARG A 118 -22.93 6.45 -9.30
N LYS A 119 -22.57 6.25 -8.02
CA LYS A 119 -23.48 5.71 -7.00
C LYS A 119 -24.53 6.72 -6.51
N THR A 120 -24.18 8.00 -6.44
CA THR A 120 -25.02 9.03 -5.80
C THR A 120 -25.50 10.11 -6.76
N GLY A 121 -25.05 10.11 -8.02
CA GLY A 121 -25.31 11.18 -8.99
C GLY A 121 -24.58 12.51 -8.70
N ALA A 122 -24.12 12.70 -7.46
CA ALA A 122 -23.42 13.92 -7.02
C ALA A 122 -22.12 14.18 -7.80
N VAL A 123 -21.83 15.46 -8.04
CA VAL A 123 -20.56 15.92 -8.63
C VAL A 123 -19.55 16.23 -7.53
N ARG A 124 -18.30 15.80 -7.72
CA ARG A 124 -17.15 16.28 -6.96
C ARG A 124 -16.32 17.19 -7.85
N ILE A 125 -16.00 18.38 -7.37
CA ILE A 125 -15.08 19.29 -8.07
C ILE A 125 -13.64 18.91 -7.75
N CYS A 126 -12.91 18.42 -8.75
CA CYS A 126 -11.46 18.33 -8.71
C CYS A 126 -10.87 19.53 -9.45
N VAL A 127 -9.70 20.01 -9.05
CA VAL A 127 -9.01 21.11 -9.73
C VAL A 127 -7.74 20.58 -10.39
N ASP A 128 -7.50 20.99 -11.64
CA ASP A 128 -6.36 20.57 -12.45
C ASP A 128 -5.09 21.36 -12.08
N TYR A 129 -4.52 21.07 -10.91
CA TYR A 129 -3.31 21.72 -10.40
C TYR A 129 -2.00 21.21 -11.03
N ARG A 130 -2.01 20.59 -12.23
CA ARG A 130 -0.78 20.04 -12.83
C ARG A 130 0.34 21.08 -12.97
N ASN A 131 0.04 22.26 -13.50
CA ASN A 131 1.03 23.34 -13.64
C ASN A 131 1.56 23.83 -12.29
N LEU A 132 0.67 23.97 -11.30
CA LEU A 132 1.03 24.38 -9.95
C LEU A 132 1.91 23.32 -9.24
N ASN A 133 1.58 22.04 -9.43
CA ASN A 133 2.33 20.91 -8.88
C ASN A 133 3.72 20.75 -9.49
N GLU A 134 3.89 21.10 -10.76
CA GLU A 134 5.20 21.15 -11.43
C GLU A 134 6.09 22.26 -10.87
N ALA A 135 5.48 23.42 -10.61
CA ALA A 135 6.14 24.60 -10.04
C ALA A 135 6.51 24.44 -8.56
N SER A 136 5.78 23.61 -7.81
CA SER A 136 6.07 23.35 -6.40
C SER A 136 7.17 22.28 -6.24
N PRO A 137 8.16 22.48 -5.35
CA PRO A 137 9.11 21.44 -4.98
C PRO A 137 8.39 20.28 -4.29
N LYS A 138 8.92 19.06 -4.46
CA LYS A 138 8.37 17.89 -3.80
C LYS A 138 8.76 17.94 -2.32
N ASP A 139 7.79 17.75 -1.43
CA ASP A 139 8.05 17.48 -0.02
C ASP A 139 8.51 16.02 0.12
N GLU A 140 9.75 15.81 0.59
CA GLU A 140 10.34 14.49 0.80
C GLU A 140 9.99 13.89 2.17
N TYR A 141 8.87 14.31 2.76
CA TYR A 141 8.37 13.73 4.00
C TYR A 141 8.31 12.20 3.92
N PRO A 142 8.89 11.48 4.90
CA PRO A 142 8.95 10.03 4.88
C PRO A 142 7.55 9.45 5.07
N MET A 143 7.01 8.86 4.01
CA MET A 143 5.74 8.13 4.08
C MET A 143 5.98 6.74 4.67
N PRO A 144 5.11 6.29 5.61
CA PRO A 144 5.21 4.94 6.14
C PRO A 144 5.02 3.91 5.01
N MET A 145 5.72 2.78 5.12
CA MET A 145 5.58 1.69 4.16
C MET A 145 4.23 1.01 4.38
N ALA A 146 3.37 1.00 3.36
CA ALA A 146 2.03 0.41 3.44
C ALA A 146 2.07 -1.04 3.96
N ASP A 147 3.03 -1.85 3.48
CA ASP A 147 3.20 -3.24 3.93
C ASP A 147 3.41 -3.35 5.45
N MET A 148 4.15 -2.42 6.06
CA MET A 148 4.37 -2.39 7.52
C MET A 148 3.11 -2.06 8.30
N LEU A 149 2.30 -1.14 7.78
CA LEU A 149 1.04 -0.75 8.43
C LEU A 149 0.03 -1.89 8.37
N ILE A 150 -0.05 -2.56 7.21
CA ILE A 150 -0.90 -3.75 7.03
C ILE A 150 -0.47 -4.86 7.99
N ASP A 151 0.84 -5.11 8.08
CA ASP A 151 1.40 -6.10 9.00
C ASP A 151 1.13 -5.74 10.47
N GLY A 152 1.22 -4.46 10.80
CA GLY A 152 0.88 -3.94 12.11
C GLY A 152 -0.59 -4.16 12.47
N ALA A 153 -1.51 -4.00 11.52
CA ALA A 153 -2.94 -4.16 11.74
C ALA A 153 -3.39 -5.63 11.86
N ALA A 154 -2.73 -6.54 11.18
CA ALA A 154 -3.05 -7.97 11.24
C ALA A 154 -2.77 -8.59 12.63
N HIS A 155 -3.30 -9.79 12.88
CA HIS A 155 -3.22 -10.52 14.16
C HIS A 155 -3.93 -9.91 15.37
N ASN A 156 -4.61 -8.78 15.21
CA ASN A 156 -5.45 -8.22 16.26
C ASN A 156 -6.83 -8.89 16.25
N GLN A 157 -7.42 -9.02 17.45
CA GLN A 157 -8.78 -9.57 17.59
C GLN A 157 -9.84 -8.55 17.18
N MET A 158 -9.59 -7.27 17.47
CA MET A 158 -10.55 -6.19 17.28
C MET A 158 -9.90 -5.02 16.53
N LEU A 159 -10.60 -4.52 15.52
CA LEU A 159 -10.19 -3.45 14.63
C LEU A 159 -11.30 -2.41 14.52
N SER A 160 -10.92 -1.15 14.41
CA SER A 160 -11.81 -0.05 14.04
C SER A 160 -11.15 0.79 12.95
N PHE A 161 -11.82 0.91 11.82
CA PHE A 161 -11.36 1.65 10.65
C PHE A 161 -12.03 3.01 10.61
N MET A 162 -11.25 4.06 10.41
CA MET A 162 -11.73 5.43 10.30
C MET A 162 -11.16 6.08 9.04
N ASP A 163 -12.01 6.82 8.35
CA ASP A 163 -11.67 7.53 7.12
C ASP A 163 -11.67 9.04 7.39
N GLY A 164 -10.49 9.63 7.30
CA GLY A 164 -10.26 11.06 7.35
C GLY A 164 -10.29 11.69 5.96
N ASN A 165 -10.99 11.14 4.97
CA ASN A 165 -10.89 11.62 3.58
C ASN A 165 -11.39 13.06 3.46
N ALA A 166 -12.39 13.46 4.24
CA ALA A 166 -12.78 14.88 4.33
C ALA A 166 -11.73 15.77 5.02
N GLY A 167 -10.69 15.17 5.59
CA GLY A 167 -9.61 15.79 6.35
C GLY A 167 -8.68 16.69 5.55
N TYR A 168 -8.55 16.51 4.23
CA TYR A 168 -7.79 17.47 3.41
C TYR A 168 -8.34 18.89 3.62
N ASN A 169 -9.67 19.03 3.57
CA ASN A 169 -10.36 20.30 3.77
C ASN A 169 -10.35 20.78 5.24
N GLN A 170 -9.79 20.00 6.18
CA GLN A 170 -9.63 20.44 7.58
C GLN A 170 -8.28 21.12 7.81
N ILE A 171 -7.29 20.93 6.94
CA ILE A 171 -6.01 21.64 7.04
C ILE A 171 -6.15 22.98 6.33
N MET A 172 -5.84 24.08 7.01
CA MET A 172 -5.89 25.41 6.41
C MET A 172 -4.76 25.61 5.41
N MET A 173 -5.03 26.36 4.34
CA MET A 173 -3.96 26.92 3.51
C MET A 173 -3.25 28.03 4.29
N ALA A 174 -1.93 28.12 4.14
CA ALA A 174 -1.21 29.31 4.59
C ALA A 174 -1.73 30.54 3.83
N GLU A 175 -2.00 31.64 4.54
CA GLU A 175 -2.73 32.79 3.97
C GLU A 175 -2.06 33.36 2.71
N GLN A 176 -0.73 33.41 2.72
CA GLN A 176 0.09 33.87 1.60
C GLN A 176 0.04 32.96 0.35
N ASP A 177 -0.42 31.71 0.49
CA ASP A 177 -0.45 30.72 -0.58
C ASP A 177 -1.85 30.47 -1.15
N ILE A 178 -2.90 31.01 -0.51
CA ILE A 178 -4.31 30.82 -0.92
C ILE A 178 -4.51 31.23 -2.39
N HIS A 179 -4.01 32.40 -2.79
CA HIS A 179 -4.18 32.93 -4.16
C HIS A 179 -3.63 32.01 -5.26
N LYS A 180 -2.67 31.14 -4.92
CA LYS A 180 -2.08 30.17 -5.87
C LYS A 180 -3.04 29.03 -6.22
N THR A 181 -4.04 28.79 -5.38
CA THR A 181 -5.06 27.74 -5.57
C THR A 181 -6.24 28.20 -6.41
N ALA A 182 -6.18 29.40 -7.01
CA ALA A 182 -7.29 29.93 -7.76
C ALA A 182 -7.67 29.04 -8.95
N PHE A 183 -8.96 28.84 -9.13
CA PHE A 183 -9.55 28.00 -10.16
C PHE A 183 -10.77 28.66 -10.79
N MET A 184 -11.03 28.31 -12.04
CA MET A 184 -12.12 28.86 -12.84
C MET A 184 -13.25 27.85 -13.03
N CYS A 185 -14.48 28.33 -12.83
CA CYS A 185 -15.70 27.59 -13.11
C CYS A 185 -16.27 27.96 -14.50
N PRO A 186 -17.06 27.06 -15.11
CA PRO A 186 -17.72 27.31 -16.39
C PRO A 186 -18.87 28.32 -16.26
N GLY A 187 -19.49 28.68 -17.39
CA GLY A 187 -20.59 29.66 -17.44
C GLY A 187 -20.31 31.01 -16.75
N HIS A 188 -21.27 31.46 -15.94
CA HIS A 188 -21.23 32.71 -15.19
C HIS A 188 -20.89 32.51 -13.70
N ILE A 189 -20.42 31.32 -13.32
CA ILE A 189 -20.20 30.95 -11.91
C ILE A 189 -19.03 31.75 -11.30
N GLY A 190 -17.97 32.02 -12.09
CA GLY A 190 -16.83 32.84 -11.67
C GLY A 190 -15.56 32.04 -11.35
N ALA A 191 -14.65 32.69 -10.60
CA ALA A 191 -13.39 32.10 -10.16
C ALA A 191 -13.27 32.17 -8.63
N PHE A 192 -12.67 31.14 -8.05
CA PHE A 192 -12.58 30.96 -6.61
C PHE A 192 -11.20 30.45 -6.22
N GLU A 193 -10.81 30.65 -4.97
CA GLU A 193 -9.58 30.15 -4.37
C GLU A 193 -9.91 29.39 -3.09
N TYR A 194 -9.09 28.39 -2.76
CA TYR A 194 -9.28 27.52 -1.60
C TYR A 194 -8.60 28.10 -0.36
N THR A 195 -9.38 28.23 0.72
CA THR A 195 -8.90 28.65 2.05
C THR A 195 -8.41 27.47 2.88
N VAL A 196 -8.83 26.27 2.52
CA VAL A 196 -8.43 24.97 3.09
C VAL A 196 -7.68 24.15 2.05
N MET A 197 -6.84 23.21 2.45
CA MET A 197 -6.00 22.43 1.55
C MET A 197 -6.86 21.56 0.61
N PRO A 198 -6.94 21.89 -0.70
CA PRO A 198 -7.73 21.10 -1.63
C PRO A 198 -7.03 19.80 -2.02
N PHE A 199 -7.83 18.86 -2.52
CA PHE A 199 -7.31 17.69 -3.22
C PHE A 199 -6.59 18.08 -4.51
N GLY A 200 -5.67 17.22 -4.94
CA GLY A 200 -4.95 17.38 -6.20
C GLY A 200 -3.64 18.16 -6.08
N LEU A 201 -3.33 18.74 -4.92
CA LEU A 201 -2.02 19.33 -4.65
C LEU A 201 -0.97 18.23 -4.36
N ARG A 202 0.23 18.42 -4.90
CA ARG A 202 1.33 17.44 -4.87
C ARG A 202 1.72 17.01 -3.46
N ASN A 203 1.82 17.96 -2.53
CA ASN A 203 2.34 17.73 -1.18
C ASN A 203 1.23 17.60 -0.12
N ALA A 204 -0.03 17.49 -0.54
CA ALA A 204 -1.16 17.40 0.38
C ALA A 204 -1.09 16.15 1.26
N GLY A 205 -0.75 14.99 0.67
CA GLY A 205 -0.59 13.74 1.41
C GLY A 205 0.53 13.79 2.46
N ALA A 206 1.66 14.44 2.14
CA ALA A 206 2.77 14.64 3.08
C ALA A 206 2.35 15.56 4.24
N THR A 207 1.64 16.65 3.94
CA THR A 207 1.11 17.57 4.95
C THR A 207 0.13 16.88 5.89
N TYR A 208 -0.79 16.08 5.32
CA TYR A 208 -1.77 15.33 6.10
C TYR A 208 -1.11 14.26 6.98
N GLN A 209 -0.18 13.47 6.43
CA GLN A 209 0.57 12.48 7.21
C GLN A 209 1.36 13.14 8.35
N ARG A 210 1.98 14.30 8.11
CA ARG A 210 2.70 15.05 9.17
C ARG A 210 1.77 15.48 10.30
N ALA A 211 0.55 15.92 9.96
CA ALA A 211 -0.47 16.25 10.95
C ALA A 211 -0.88 15.01 11.76
N MET A 212 -1.19 13.90 11.10
CA MET A 212 -1.56 12.65 11.75
C MET A 212 -0.46 12.12 12.67
N ASN A 213 0.79 12.16 12.19
CA ASN A 213 1.95 11.76 12.99
C ASN A 213 2.11 12.64 14.23
N SER A 214 1.79 13.93 14.16
CA SER A 214 1.85 14.84 15.31
C SER A 214 0.73 14.55 16.31
N ILE A 215 -0.50 14.35 15.83
CA ILE A 215 -1.69 14.10 16.66
C ILE A 215 -1.60 12.76 17.39
N PHE A 216 -1.12 11.71 16.72
CA PHE A 216 -1.12 10.33 17.23
C PHE A 216 0.27 9.74 17.50
N HIS A 217 1.30 10.59 17.65
CA HIS A 217 2.71 10.18 17.76
C HIS A 217 2.97 9.07 18.79
N ASP A 218 2.26 9.09 19.93
CA ASP A 218 2.37 8.13 21.03
C ASP A 218 1.60 6.83 20.80
N MET A 219 0.67 6.81 19.85
CA MET A 219 -0.21 5.67 19.57
C MET A 219 0.21 4.88 18.31
N ILE A 220 0.85 5.56 17.35
CA ILE A 220 1.28 4.97 16.08
C ILE A 220 2.23 3.78 16.33
N GLY A 221 2.01 2.70 15.59
CA GLY A 221 2.79 1.45 15.70
C GLY A 221 2.39 0.56 16.89
N HIS A 222 1.61 1.06 17.84
CA HIS A 222 1.18 0.34 19.04
C HIS A 222 -0.29 -0.06 18.97
N SER A 223 -1.20 0.89 19.23
CA SER A 223 -2.65 0.67 19.21
C SER A 223 -3.33 1.27 17.98
N LEU A 224 -2.57 1.94 17.12
CA LEU A 224 -3.08 2.69 15.98
C LEU A 224 -2.06 2.67 14.82
N GLU A 225 -2.54 2.59 13.59
CA GLU A 225 -1.75 2.82 12.37
C GLU A 225 -2.43 3.88 11.50
N VAL A 226 -1.63 4.75 10.87
CA VAL A 226 -2.14 5.80 9.98
C VAL A 226 -1.39 5.82 8.66
N TYR A 227 -2.15 5.86 7.57
CA TYR A 227 -1.65 6.16 6.24
C TYR A 227 -2.53 7.23 5.60
N ILE A 228 -2.04 8.47 5.60
CA ILE A 228 -2.77 9.64 5.12
C ILE A 228 -4.16 9.66 5.79
N ASP A 229 -5.25 9.46 5.03
CA ASP A 229 -6.63 9.50 5.49
C ASP A 229 -7.13 8.18 6.07
N ASP A 230 -6.43 7.07 5.88
CA ASP A 230 -6.82 5.77 6.42
C ASP A 230 -6.21 5.57 7.82
N VAL A 231 -7.06 5.52 8.85
CA VAL A 231 -6.67 5.25 10.23
C VAL A 231 -7.27 3.92 10.67
N VAL A 232 -6.44 3.06 11.28
CA VAL A 232 -6.91 1.83 11.93
C VAL A 232 -6.50 1.83 13.39
N ILE A 233 -7.47 1.66 14.27
CA ILE A 233 -7.24 1.38 15.69
C ILE A 233 -7.32 -0.13 15.86
N LYS A 234 -6.35 -0.70 16.56
CA LYS A 234 -6.15 -2.13 16.65
C LYS A 234 -5.90 -2.55 18.09
N SER A 235 -6.45 -3.69 18.49
CA SER A 235 -6.25 -4.22 19.83
C SER A 235 -6.09 -5.73 19.82
N PRO A 236 -5.07 -6.27 20.51
CA PRO A 236 -4.87 -7.72 20.61
C PRO A 236 -6.02 -8.44 21.32
N GLU A 237 -6.68 -7.74 22.26
CA GLU A 237 -7.78 -8.23 23.09
C GLU A 237 -8.96 -7.26 23.01
N GLU A 238 -10.18 -7.80 23.03
CA GLU A 238 -11.42 -7.02 22.88
C GLU A 238 -11.61 -5.97 23.98
N GLY A 239 -11.37 -6.33 25.24
CA GLY A 239 -11.54 -5.42 26.39
C GLY A 239 -10.64 -4.18 26.37
N ASN A 240 -9.48 -4.26 25.72
CA ASN A 240 -8.56 -3.13 25.60
C ASN A 240 -8.96 -2.16 24.48
N HIS A 241 -9.89 -2.56 23.60
CA HIS A 241 -10.23 -1.79 22.40
C HIS A 241 -10.96 -0.49 22.70
N ILE A 242 -11.92 -0.51 23.62
CA ILE A 242 -12.66 0.68 24.07
C ILE A 242 -11.70 1.73 24.63
N SER A 243 -10.71 1.30 25.43
CA SER A 243 -9.70 2.20 25.99
C SER A 243 -8.82 2.85 24.92
N SER A 244 -8.47 2.09 23.87
CA SER A 244 -7.66 2.55 22.75
C SER A 244 -8.44 3.55 21.87
N LEU A 245 -9.72 3.25 21.60
CA LEU A 245 -10.65 4.16 20.91
C LEU A 245 -10.83 5.47 21.67
N ARG A 246 -11.08 5.40 22.98
CA ARG A 246 -11.25 6.58 23.83
C ARG A 246 -10.01 7.48 23.78
N LYS A 247 -8.81 6.92 23.87
CA LYS A 247 -7.56 7.70 23.74
C LYS A 247 -7.45 8.38 22.38
N ALA A 248 -7.76 7.67 21.30
CA ALA A 248 -7.73 8.24 19.96
C ALA A 248 -8.77 9.37 19.80
N PHE A 249 -10.00 9.17 20.26
CA PHE A 249 -11.06 10.19 20.20
C PHE A 249 -10.75 11.41 21.06
N LEU A 250 -10.10 11.23 22.22
CA LEU A 250 -9.61 12.36 23.03
C LEU A 250 -8.58 13.20 22.26
N ARG A 251 -7.63 12.57 21.56
CA ARG A 251 -6.66 13.28 20.70
C ARG A 251 -7.37 14.01 19.55
N MET A 252 -8.34 13.35 18.92
CA MET A 252 -9.14 13.95 17.86
C MET A 252 -9.91 15.18 18.34
N ARG A 253 -10.62 15.06 19.47
CA ARG A 253 -11.33 16.18 20.10
C ARG A 253 -10.39 17.33 20.46
N GLN A 254 -9.24 17.03 21.06
CA GLN A 254 -8.23 18.02 21.43
C GLN A 254 -7.75 18.84 20.23
N HIS A 255 -7.51 18.17 19.10
CA HIS A 255 -7.02 18.81 17.87
C HIS A 255 -8.14 19.19 16.88
N LYS A 256 -9.41 19.04 17.28
CA LYS A 256 -10.61 19.28 16.44
C LYS A 256 -10.63 18.48 15.13
N LEU A 257 -9.94 17.33 15.09
CA LEU A 257 -9.92 16.44 13.94
C LEU A 257 -11.24 15.69 13.84
N LYS A 258 -11.88 15.77 12.67
CA LYS A 258 -13.14 15.08 12.37
C LYS A 258 -12.91 13.92 11.41
N MET A 259 -13.56 12.78 11.64
CA MET A 259 -13.61 11.66 10.69
C MET A 259 -14.94 11.63 9.93
N ASN A 260 -14.97 10.92 8.81
CA ASN A 260 -16.16 10.70 8.03
C ASN A 260 -16.92 9.46 8.55
N PRO A 261 -18.03 9.64 9.30
CA PRO A 261 -18.71 8.56 9.99
C PRO A 261 -19.36 7.54 9.04
N LYS A 262 -19.72 7.96 7.81
CA LYS A 262 -20.31 7.09 6.78
C LYS A 262 -19.33 6.09 6.17
N LYS A 263 -18.05 6.22 6.49
CA LYS A 263 -16.98 5.32 6.07
C LYS A 263 -16.19 4.74 7.25
N CYS A 264 -16.55 5.14 8.48
CA CYS A 264 -15.98 4.53 9.67
C CYS A 264 -16.71 3.22 9.95
N VAL A 265 -15.96 2.24 10.46
CA VAL A 265 -16.45 0.93 10.85
C VAL A 265 -15.77 0.57 12.16
N PHE A 266 -16.55 0.26 13.19
CA PHE A 266 -16.02 0.04 14.54
C PHE A 266 -16.25 -1.40 15.04
N GLY A 267 -15.27 -1.89 15.81
CA GLY A 267 -15.38 -3.15 16.52
C GLY A 267 -15.54 -4.37 15.62
N VAL A 268 -14.78 -4.46 14.53
CA VAL A 268 -14.81 -5.59 13.59
C VAL A 268 -13.62 -6.54 13.84
N GLN A 269 -13.80 -7.82 13.54
CA GLN A 269 -12.73 -8.82 13.57
C GLN A 269 -11.90 -8.84 12.26
N ALA A 270 -12.52 -8.42 11.16
CA ALA A 270 -11.88 -8.30 9.86
C ALA A 270 -12.37 -7.06 9.09
N GLY A 271 -11.46 -6.41 8.36
CA GLY A 271 -11.84 -5.33 7.45
C GLY A 271 -10.75 -4.92 6.47
N ASN A 272 -11.13 -4.10 5.49
CA ASN A 272 -10.23 -3.65 4.44
C ASN A 272 -9.35 -2.49 4.92
N PHE A 273 -8.04 -2.65 4.79
CA PHE A 273 -7.05 -1.62 5.08
C PHE A 273 -6.02 -1.55 3.96
N LEU A 274 -5.83 -0.34 3.38
CA LEU A 274 -4.91 -0.10 2.27
C LEU A 274 -5.07 -1.06 1.09
N GLY A 275 -6.28 -1.56 0.86
CA GLY A 275 -6.61 -2.46 -0.23
C GLY A 275 -6.41 -3.95 0.06
N PHE A 276 -6.16 -4.34 1.32
CA PHE A 276 -6.04 -5.72 1.77
C PHE A 276 -7.00 -6.01 2.91
N LEU A 277 -7.47 -7.25 3.01
CA LEU A 277 -8.31 -7.69 4.12
C LEU A 277 -7.42 -8.10 5.29
N VAL A 278 -7.49 -7.37 6.40
CA VAL A 278 -6.70 -7.66 7.61
C VAL A 278 -7.60 -8.25 8.70
N HIS A 279 -7.12 -9.28 9.39
CA HIS A 279 -7.83 -9.95 10.48
C HIS A 279 -6.87 -10.74 11.38
N GLN A 280 -7.42 -11.42 12.39
CA GLN A 280 -6.61 -12.16 13.39
C GLN A 280 -5.73 -13.27 12.78
N ARG A 281 -6.19 -13.96 11.73
CA ARG A 281 -5.43 -15.06 11.12
C ARG A 281 -4.28 -14.57 10.24
N GLY A 282 -4.33 -13.32 9.76
CA GLY A 282 -3.33 -12.75 8.87
C GLY A 282 -3.91 -11.70 7.92
N ILE A 283 -3.35 -11.66 6.72
CA ILE A 283 -3.66 -10.72 5.65
C ILE A 283 -4.12 -11.53 4.44
N GLU A 284 -5.25 -11.15 3.87
CA GLU A 284 -5.85 -11.74 2.68
C GLU A 284 -5.99 -10.69 1.57
N VAL A 285 -6.08 -11.16 0.33
CA VAL A 285 -6.39 -10.30 -0.82
C VAL A 285 -7.87 -9.90 -0.76
N ASP A 286 -8.14 -8.60 -0.90
CA ASP A 286 -9.51 -8.11 -1.00
C ASP A 286 -10.24 -8.76 -2.20
N LYS A 287 -11.45 -9.27 -1.94
CA LYS A 287 -12.25 -9.98 -2.96
C LYS A 287 -12.55 -9.11 -4.17
N ASN A 288 -12.77 -7.81 -4.01
CA ASN A 288 -13.05 -6.91 -5.14
C ASN A 288 -11.81 -6.71 -6.01
N LYS A 289 -10.61 -6.61 -5.41
CA LYS A 289 -9.35 -6.56 -6.14
C LYS A 289 -9.09 -7.84 -6.92
N ALA A 290 -9.22 -9.00 -6.28
CA ALA A 290 -9.11 -10.29 -6.95
C ALA A 290 -10.12 -10.41 -8.10
N LYS A 291 -11.40 -10.13 -7.81
CA LYS A 291 -12.49 -10.15 -8.80
C LYS A 291 -12.21 -9.25 -10.01
N SER A 292 -11.64 -8.06 -9.79
CA SER A 292 -11.29 -7.14 -10.88
C SER A 292 -10.21 -7.67 -11.83
N ILE A 293 -9.40 -8.63 -11.40
CA ILE A 293 -8.41 -9.33 -12.24
C ILE A 293 -9.05 -10.58 -12.85
N MET A 294 -9.86 -11.32 -12.10
CA MET A 294 -10.61 -12.49 -12.60
C MET A 294 -11.53 -12.13 -13.77
N GLU A 295 -12.25 -11.02 -13.67
CA GLU A 295 -13.17 -10.51 -14.69
C GLU A 295 -12.46 -9.73 -15.81
N ALA A 296 -11.15 -9.49 -15.69
CA ALA A 296 -10.41 -8.76 -16.71
C ALA A 296 -10.39 -9.54 -18.03
N LEU A 297 -10.64 -8.84 -19.13
CA LEU A 297 -10.47 -9.39 -20.48
C LEU A 297 -8.98 -9.42 -20.86
N PRO A 298 -8.58 -10.30 -21.79
CA PRO A 298 -7.24 -10.25 -22.38
C PRO A 298 -6.93 -8.84 -22.91
N PRO A 299 -5.80 -8.24 -22.51
CA PRO A 299 -5.38 -6.92 -22.99
C PRO A 299 -5.30 -6.88 -24.51
N ARG A 300 -5.81 -5.80 -25.11
CA ARG A 300 -5.79 -5.57 -26.55
C ARG A 300 -4.66 -4.65 -27.00
N ASN A 301 -4.02 -3.96 -26.05
CA ASN A 301 -2.95 -3.02 -26.32
C ASN A 301 -1.99 -2.91 -25.12
N LYS A 302 -0.86 -2.24 -25.36
CA LYS A 302 0.20 -2.01 -24.38
C LYS A 302 -0.29 -1.28 -23.12
N LYS A 303 -1.21 -0.32 -23.25
CA LYS A 303 -1.73 0.46 -22.10
C LYS A 303 -2.59 -0.41 -21.19
N GLU A 304 -3.46 -1.24 -21.77
CA GLU A 304 -4.26 -2.22 -21.03
C GLU A 304 -3.39 -3.25 -20.33
N LEU A 305 -2.34 -3.75 -20.99
CA LEU A 305 -1.38 -4.67 -20.40
C LEU A 305 -0.62 -4.03 -19.23
N GLN A 306 -0.15 -2.78 -19.38
CA GLN A 306 0.50 -2.03 -18.30
C GLN A 306 -0.44 -1.84 -17.09
N SER A 307 -1.72 -1.54 -17.35
CA SER A 307 -2.74 -1.42 -16.31
C SER A 307 -2.96 -2.74 -15.57
N LEU A 308 -3.09 -3.86 -16.30
CA LEU A 308 -3.22 -5.20 -15.71
C LEU A 308 -2.00 -5.57 -14.87
N LEU A 309 -0.79 -5.38 -15.38
CA LEU A 309 0.45 -5.66 -14.64
C LEU A 309 0.60 -4.75 -13.42
N GLY A 310 0.10 -3.52 -13.48
CA GLY A 310 -0.01 -2.64 -12.30
C GLY A 310 -0.86 -3.26 -11.20
N LYS A 311 -2.03 -3.83 -11.54
CA LYS A 311 -2.89 -4.54 -10.59
C LYS A 311 -2.24 -5.80 -10.03
N ILE A 312 -1.56 -6.59 -10.87
CA ILE A 312 -0.84 -7.80 -10.44
C ILE A 312 0.32 -7.43 -9.51
N ASN A 313 1.08 -6.38 -9.84
CA ASN A 313 2.19 -5.90 -9.02
C ASN A 313 1.74 -5.40 -7.64
N PHE A 314 0.52 -4.88 -7.52
CA PHE A 314 -0.07 -4.53 -6.23
C PHE A 314 -0.25 -5.77 -5.32
N LEU A 315 -0.56 -6.93 -5.90
CA LEU A 315 -0.74 -8.20 -5.18
C LEU A 315 0.54 -9.06 -5.11
N ARG A 316 1.68 -8.58 -5.62
CA ARG A 316 2.90 -9.38 -5.78
C ARG A 316 3.37 -10.10 -4.50
N ARG A 317 3.11 -9.53 -3.31
CA ARG A 317 3.51 -10.13 -2.02
C ARG A 317 2.81 -11.45 -1.73
N PHE A 318 1.69 -11.72 -2.41
CA PHE A 318 0.90 -12.95 -2.33
C PHE A 318 1.22 -13.95 -3.44
N ILE A 319 1.95 -13.53 -4.49
CA ILE A 319 2.13 -14.32 -5.70
C ILE A 319 3.51 -14.96 -5.71
N SER A 320 3.53 -16.28 -5.52
CA SER A 320 4.70 -17.09 -5.76
C SER A 320 5.18 -16.97 -7.21
N ASN A 321 6.49 -16.76 -7.40
CA ASN A 321 7.13 -16.53 -8.69
C ASN A 321 6.45 -15.49 -9.60
N SER A 322 5.92 -14.39 -9.04
CA SER A 322 5.21 -13.37 -9.85
C SER A 322 6.00 -12.92 -11.09
N ALA A 323 7.33 -12.81 -10.97
CA ALA A 323 8.23 -12.43 -12.06
C ALA A 323 8.34 -13.47 -13.18
N GLY A 324 8.29 -14.77 -12.85
CA GLY A 324 8.24 -15.85 -13.84
C GLY A 324 6.89 -15.86 -14.55
N LYS A 325 5.78 -15.78 -13.79
CA LYS A 325 4.42 -15.80 -14.34
C LYS A 325 4.12 -14.63 -15.27
N ILE A 326 4.72 -13.45 -15.03
CA ILE A 326 4.57 -12.28 -15.92
C ILE A 326 5.62 -12.22 -17.04
N GLN A 327 6.63 -13.11 -17.05
CA GLN A 327 7.71 -13.08 -18.02
C GLN A 327 7.22 -13.12 -19.48
N PRO A 328 6.20 -13.93 -19.85
CA PRO A 328 5.69 -13.98 -21.21
C PRO A 328 5.21 -12.62 -21.74
N PHE A 329 4.74 -11.72 -20.86
CA PHE A 329 4.29 -10.38 -21.26
C PHE A 329 5.43 -9.39 -21.53
N SER A 330 6.68 -9.73 -21.22
CA SER A 330 7.83 -8.83 -21.33
C SER A 330 8.08 -8.39 -22.78
N SER A 331 7.84 -9.28 -23.75
CA SER A 331 7.93 -9.00 -25.18
C SER A 331 6.94 -7.89 -25.59
N LEU A 332 5.69 -8.00 -25.15
CA LEU A 332 4.61 -7.04 -25.42
C LEU A 332 4.86 -5.66 -24.81
N LEU A 333 5.59 -5.59 -23.69
CA LEU A 333 5.98 -4.32 -23.07
C LEU A 333 7.13 -3.62 -23.81
N ARG A 334 8.00 -4.37 -24.50
CA ARG A 334 9.16 -3.85 -25.24
C ARG A 334 8.83 -3.47 -26.67
N LEU A 335 7.58 -3.66 -27.12
CA LEU A 335 7.13 -3.25 -28.44
C LEU A 335 7.42 -1.76 -28.71
N LYS A 336 8.08 -1.51 -29.85
CA LYS A 336 8.26 -0.17 -30.43
C LYS A 336 6.95 0.31 -31.08
N GLN A 337 6.81 1.61 -31.34
CA GLN A 337 5.57 2.20 -31.89
C GLN A 337 5.12 1.56 -33.22
N GLU A 338 6.07 1.10 -34.03
CA GLU A 338 5.83 0.48 -35.35
C GLU A 338 5.41 -1.00 -35.24
N GLN A 339 5.56 -1.63 -34.08
CA GLN A 339 5.30 -3.06 -33.92
C GLN A 339 3.85 -3.33 -33.50
N THR A 340 3.25 -4.35 -34.12
CA THR A 340 1.87 -4.74 -33.82
C THR A 340 1.77 -5.49 -32.50
N PHE A 341 0.80 -5.11 -31.68
CA PHE A 341 0.46 -5.84 -30.46
C PHE A 341 -0.29 -7.11 -30.86
N LYS A 342 0.32 -8.28 -30.65
CA LYS A 342 -0.28 -9.58 -30.92
C LYS A 342 -0.39 -10.37 -29.63
N TRP A 343 -1.63 -10.63 -29.21
CA TRP A 343 -1.89 -11.56 -28.11
C TRP A 343 -1.84 -12.99 -28.65
N GLU A 344 -1.06 -13.84 -28.00
CA GLU A 344 -0.72 -15.19 -28.48
C GLU A 344 -1.09 -16.20 -27.40
N GLU A 345 -1.06 -17.49 -27.74
CA GLU A 345 -1.42 -18.56 -26.81
C GLU A 345 -0.57 -18.55 -25.53
N GLN A 346 0.75 -18.26 -25.64
CA GLN A 346 1.64 -18.13 -24.49
C GLN A 346 1.19 -17.02 -23.53
N HIS A 347 0.72 -15.89 -24.07
CA HIS A 347 0.22 -14.77 -23.28
C HIS A 347 -1.12 -15.15 -22.61
N GLN A 348 -1.99 -15.85 -23.33
CA GLN A 348 -3.26 -16.30 -22.80
C GLN A 348 -3.09 -17.34 -21.68
N ARG A 349 -2.15 -18.27 -21.83
CA ARG A 349 -1.84 -19.30 -20.83
C ARG A 349 -1.33 -18.66 -19.54
N ALA A 350 -0.35 -17.75 -19.64
CA ALA A 350 0.17 -17.01 -18.49
C ALA A 350 -0.90 -16.17 -17.80
N PHE A 351 -1.82 -15.58 -18.58
CA PHE A 351 -2.93 -14.81 -18.03
C PHE A 351 -3.92 -15.68 -17.26
N GLN A 352 -4.24 -16.86 -17.79
CA GLN A 352 -5.12 -17.81 -17.10
C GLN A 352 -4.47 -18.37 -15.84
N GLU A 353 -3.18 -18.71 -15.87
CA GLU A 353 -2.45 -19.20 -14.71
C GLU A 353 -2.47 -18.19 -13.54
N ILE A 354 -2.31 -16.90 -13.84
CA ILE A 354 -2.40 -15.83 -12.82
C ILE A 354 -3.84 -15.74 -12.26
N LYS A 355 -4.86 -15.91 -13.09
CA LYS A 355 -6.26 -15.93 -12.62
C LYS A 355 -6.54 -17.13 -11.72
N ASP A 356 -6.08 -18.31 -12.13
CA ASP A 356 -6.28 -19.54 -11.35
C ASP A 356 -5.59 -19.41 -9.99
N TYR A 357 -4.37 -18.85 -9.96
CA TYR A 357 -3.66 -18.55 -8.71
C TYR A 357 -4.41 -17.56 -7.81
N LEU A 358 -4.94 -16.47 -8.38
CA LEU A 358 -5.70 -15.46 -7.64
C LEU A 358 -7.12 -15.89 -7.26
N SER A 359 -7.56 -17.07 -7.70
CA SER A 359 -8.85 -17.64 -7.28
C SER A 359 -8.82 -18.13 -5.83
N ASN A 360 -7.65 -18.55 -5.34
CA ASN A 360 -7.45 -18.96 -3.96
C ASN A 360 -6.08 -18.45 -3.44
N PRO A 361 -5.92 -17.13 -3.25
CA PRO A 361 -4.64 -16.57 -2.84
C PRO A 361 -4.29 -17.01 -1.41
N PRO A 362 -2.99 -17.17 -1.10
CA PRO A 362 -2.56 -17.59 0.23
C PRO A 362 -2.87 -16.51 1.28
N VAL A 363 -3.11 -16.95 2.52
CA VAL A 363 -3.17 -16.05 3.68
C VAL A 363 -1.74 -15.77 4.13
N LEU A 364 -1.35 -14.49 4.16
CA LEU A 364 -0.03 -14.09 4.67
C LEU A 364 -0.09 -13.79 6.16
N SER A 365 0.98 -14.10 6.88
CA SER A 365 1.10 -13.92 8.32
C SER A 365 2.24 -12.94 8.61
N PRO A 366 1.99 -11.80 9.28
CA PRO A 366 3.04 -10.89 9.72
C PRO A 366 4.11 -11.60 10.58
N PRO A 367 5.37 -11.14 10.51
CA PRO A 367 6.44 -11.67 11.36
C PRO A 367 6.18 -11.36 12.84
N LYS A 368 6.29 -12.38 13.70
CA LYS A 368 6.27 -12.20 15.16
C LYS A 368 7.68 -11.98 15.67
N ARG A 369 7.87 -10.87 16.39
CA ARG A 369 9.15 -10.50 17.03
C ARG A 369 9.67 -11.62 17.95
N GLY A 370 10.99 -11.75 18.01
CA GLY A 370 11.67 -12.72 18.89
C GLY A 370 11.63 -14.18 18.40
N ARG A 371 10.97 -14.47 17.28
CA ARG A 371 10.98 -15.79 16.65
C ARG A 371 11.84 -15.78 15.39
N PRO A 372 12.57 -16.85 15.08
CA PRO A 372 13.36 -16.90 13.85
C PRO A 372 12.46 -16.92 12.61
N LEU A 373 13.02 -16.52 11.48
CA LEU A 373 12.38 -16.63 10.17
C LEU A 373 13.09 -17.71 9.35
N LYS A 374 12.36 -18.37 8.46
CA LYS A 374 12.90 -19.27 7.45
C LYS A 374 12.81 -18.59 6.09
N LEU A 375 13.87 -18.69 5.31
CA LEU A 375 13.95 -18.14 3.97
C LEU A 375 14.20 -19.27 2.97
N TYR A 376 13.22 -19.49 2.10
CA TYR A 376 13.36 -20.36 0.94
C TYR A 376 13.80 -19.49 -0.23
N VAL A 377 14.82 -19.92 -0.95
CA VAL A 377 15.31 -19.25 -2.15
C VAL A 377 15.23 -20.20 -3.33
N SER A 378 14.85 -19.67 -4.48
CA SER A 378 14.84 -20.41 -5.72
C SER A 378 15.29 -19.53 -6.89
N ALA A 379 15.83 -20.17 -7.91
CA ALA A 379 16.30 -19.53 -9.13
C ALA A 379 15.96 -20.42 -10.32
N SER A 380 15.53 -19.77 -11.40
CA SER A 380 15.39 -20.35 -12.74
C SER A 380 16.36 -19.65 -13.70
N GLU A 381 16.33 -20.03 -14.98
CA GLU A 381 17.08 -19.33 -16.03
C GLU A 381 16.64 -17.90 -16.26
N VAL A 382 15.38 -17.56 -15.92
CA VAL A 382 14.76 -16.28 -16.27
C VAL A 382 14.37 -15.42 -15.08
N SER A 383 14.18 -16.02 -13.89
CA SER A 383 13.74 -15.33 -12.68
C SER A 383 14.41 -15.90 -11.42
N ILE A 384 14.43 -15.08 -10.38
CA ILE A 384 14.74 -15.48 -9.02
C ILE A 384 13.51 -15.25 -8.14
N GLY A 385 13.36 -16.09 -7.13
CA GLY A 385 12.26 -16.02 -6.18
C GLY A 385 12.69 -16.37 -4.77
N SER A 386 11.92 -15.88 -3.82
CA SER A 386 12.07 -16.23 -2.42
C SER A 386 10.74 -16.20 -1.69
N LEU A 387 10.67 -17.01 -0.65
CA LEU A 387 9.54 -17.09 0.25
C LEU A 387 10.06 -16.97 1.68
N LEU A 388 9.63 -15.90 2.35
CA LEU A 388 9.87 -15.70 3.78
C LEU A 388 8.75 -16.37 4.57
N VAL A 389 9.11 -17.17 5.56
CA VAL A 389 8.21 -18.03 6.33
C VAL A 389 8.50 -17.88 7.82
N GLN A 390 7.46 -18.01 8.63
CA GLN A 390 7.61 -18.18 10.07
C GLN A 390 6.74 -19.34 10.58
N ASP A 391 7.26 -20.08 11.56
CA ASP A 391 6.49 -21.13 12.24
C ASP A 391 5.46 -20.51 13.20
N ASN A 392 4.22 -20.99 13.11
CA ASN A 392 3.19 -20.64 14.08
C ASN A 392 3.43 -21.32 15.44
N LYS A 393 2.55 -21.12 16.43
CA LYS A 393 2.67 -21.75 17.76
C LYS A 393 2.62 -23.30 17.70
N GLU A 394 2.03 -23.86 16.65
CA GLU A 394 1.88 -25.31 16.43
C GLU A 394 3.02 -25.91 15.58
N GLY A 395 4.03 -25.11 15.20
CA GLY A 395 5.13 -25.55 14.34
C GLY A 395 4.78 -25.69 12.84
N LYS A 396 3.64 -25.15 12.39
CA LYS A 396 3.27 -25.08 10.97
C LYS A 396 3.85 -23.82 10.32
N GLU A 397 4.38 -23.98 9.11
CA GLU A 397 4.97 -22.89 8.32
C GLU A 397 3.88 -21.98 7.75
N GLN A 398 3.96 -20.69 8.07
CA GLN A 398 3.09 -19.65 7.51
C GLN A 398 3.89 -18.71 6.61
N ALA A 399 3.38 -18.46 5.40
CA ALA A 399 3.98 -17.51 4.47
C ALA A 399 3.89 -16.09 5.04
N VAL A 400 5.01 -15.39 5.08
CA VAL A 400 5.10 -13.98 5.47
C VAL A 400 5.08 -13.10 4.23
N TYR A 401 5.91 -13.45 3.24
CA TYR A 401 6.09 -12.62 2.06
C TYR A 401 6.66 -13.44 0.90
N TYR A 402 6.02 -13.33 -0.28
CA TYR A 402 6.58 -13.81 -1.55
C TYR A 402 7.30 -12.68 -2.28
N LEU A 403 8.51 -12.96 -2.76
CA LEU A 403 9.29 -12.01 -3.52
C LEU A 403 9.84 -12.68 -4.78
N SER A 404 9.83 -11.97 -5.89
CA SER A 404 10.44 -12.46 -7.13
C SER A 404 10.91 -11.32 -8.02
N ARG A 405 11.87 -11.61 -8.90
CA ARG A 405 12.43 -10.67 -9.88
C ARG A 405 12.90 -11.39 -11.13
N THR A 406 12.65 -10.78 -12.29
CA THR A 406 13.20 -11.25 -13.57
C THR A 406 14.69 -10.93 -13.67
N LEU A 407 15.49 -11.89 -14.12
CA LEU A 407 16.91 -11.72 -14.34
C LEU A 407 17.19 -10.86 -15.57
N THR A 408 18.18 -9.97 -15.46
CA THR A 408 18.76 -9.23 -16.58
C THR A 408 19.57 -10.15 -17.49
N GLU A 409 19.84 -9.73 -18.73
CA GLU A 409 20.62 -10.53 -19.70
C GLU A 409 22.00 -10.95 -19.18
N VAL A 410 22.62 -10.12 -18.34
CA VAL A 410 23.90 -10.45 -17.70
C VAL A 410 23.70 -11.49 -16.61
N GLU A 411 22.68 -11.34 -15.76
CA GLU A 411 22.39 -12.25 -14.65
C GLU A 411 21.92 -13.64 -15.10
N ARG A 412 21.29 -13.75 -16.28
CA ARG A 412 20.92 -15.05 -16.87
C ARG A 412 22.12 -15.95 -17.17
N ARG A 413 23.29 -15.35 -17.41
CA ARG A 413 24.55 -16.07 -17.66
C ARG A 413 25.26 -16.52 -16.38
N TYR A 414 24.71 -16.19 -15.21
CA TYR A 414 25.28 -16.64 -13.94
C TYR A 414 25.04 -18.15 -13.78
N SER A 415 25.95 -18.83 -13.07
CA SER A 415 25.75 -20.23 -12.72
C SER A 415 24.53 -20.38 -11.79
N ALA A 416 23.96 -21.58 -11.71
CA ALA A 416 22.79 -21.85 -10.86
C ALA A 416 22.99 -21.38 -9.41
N ILE A 417 24.17 -21.66 -8.84
CA ILE A 417 24.52 -21.26 -7.46
C ILE A 417 24.69 -19.74 -7.32
N GLU A 418 25.24 -19.06 -8.34
CA GLU A 418 25.33 -17.59 -8.35
C GLU A 418 23.95 -16.93 -8.44
N ARG A 419 23.01 -17.51 -9.20
CA ARG A 419 21.63 -17.02 -9.24
C ARG A 419 20.92 -17.19 -7.89
N LEU A 420 21.18 -18.29 -7.17
CA LEU A 420 20.68 -18.48 -5.80
C LEU A 420 21.30 -17.48 -4.81
N CYS A 421 22.60 -17.22 -4.91
CA CYS A 421 23.25 -16.17 -4.10
C CYS A 421 22.65 -14.79 -4.39
N LEU A 422 22.37 -14.50 -5.66
CA LEU A 422 21.68 -13.28 -6.08
C LEU A 422 20.25 -13.22 -5.52
N ALA A 423 19.51 -14.34 -5.49
CA ALA A 423 18.17 -14.41 -4.90
C ALA A 423 18.20 -14.09 -3.40
N LEU A 424 19.17 -14.65 -2.67
CA LEU A 424 19.39 -14.36 -1.26
C LEU A 424 19.73 -12.88 -1.02
N TYR A 425 20.71 -12.34 -1.75
CA TYR A 425 21.09 -10.93 -1.68
C TYR A 425 19.92 -10.00 -1.99
N PHE A 426 19.20 -10.27 -3.08
CA PHE A 426 18.05 -9.47 -3.49
C PHE A 426 16.96 -9.45 -2.42
N THR A 427 16.69 -10.61 -1.81
CA THR A 427 15.74 -10.74 -0.70
C THR A 427 16.20 -9.93 0.50
N ALA A 428 17.45 -10.10 0.93
CA ALA A 428 18.01 -9.41 2.08
C ALA A 428 17.93 -7.88 1.95
N VAL A 429 18.23 -7.35 0.76
CA VAL A 429 18.14 -5.90 0.49
C VAL A 429 16.68 -5.44 0.47
N LYS A 430 15.76 -6.18 -0.16
CA LYS A 430 14.35 -5.77 -0.30
C LYS A 430 13.54 -5.92 0.98
N LEU A 431 13.77 -6.98 1.72
CA LEU A 431 13.09 -7.31 2.97
C LEU A 431 13.99 -7.05 4.18
N ARG A 432 14.95 -6.11 4.06
CA ARG A 432 15.89 -5.73 5.12
C ARG A 432 15.19 -5.46 6.45
N HIS A 433 14.08 -4.73 6.40
CA HIS A 433 13.25 -4.41 7.57
C HIS A 433 12.58 -5.62 8.23
N TYR A 434 12.29 -6.69 7.49
CA TYR A 434 11.79 -7.95 8.03
C TYR A 434 12.91 -8.79 8.62
N MET A 435 14.09 -8.78 7.99
CA MET A 435 15.16 -9.73 8.30
C MET A 435 16.07 -9.27 9.43
N LEU A 436 16.37 -7.97 9.54
CA LEU A 436 17.30 -7.45 10.55
C LEU A 436 16.95 -7.81 12.00
N PRO A 437 15.67 -7.77 12.45
CA PRO A 437 15.33 -8.08 13.84
C PRO A 437 15.38 -9.58 14.18
N HIS A 438 15.66 -10.45 13.21
CA HIS A 438 15.46 -11.90 13.33
C HIS A 438 16.70 -12.69 12.93
N THR A 439 16.87 -13.85 13.55
CA THR A 439 17.73 -14.91 13.01
C THR A 439 17.04 -15.54 11.80
N ILE A 440 17.75 -15.61 10.68
CA ILE A 440 17.22 -16.14 9.41
C ILE A 440 17.82 -17.51 9.12
N TYR A 441 16.97 -18.52 9.05
CA TYR A 441 17.34 -19.86 8.59
C TYR A 441 17.15 -19.95 7.08
N ILE A 442 18.25 -20.06 6.34
CA ILE A 442 18.24 -20.23 4.89
C ILE A 442 18.04 -21.71 4.59
N ILE A 443 16.87 -22.03 4.02
CA ILE A 443 16.50 -23.38 3.62
C ILE A 443 16.84 -23.54 2.15
N ALA A 444 17.87 -24.34 1.88
CA ALA A 444 18.33 -24.64 0.52
C ALA A 444 18.89 -26.06 0.44
N LYS A 445 19.00 -26.60 -0.77
CA LYS A 445 19.69 -27.88 -1.02
C LYS A 445 21.20 -27.77 -0.81
N THR A 446 21.77 -26.60 -1.07
CA THR A 446 23.21 -26.33 -1.01
C THR A 446 23.49 -25.19 -0.02
N ASP A 447 24.62 -25.26 0.70
CA ASP A 447 25.03 -24.21 1.63
C ASP A 447 25.57 -22.98 0.88
N LEU A 448 24.65 -22.05 0.59
CA LEU A 448 24.93 -20.78 -0.08
C LEU A 448 25.85 -19.88 0.77
N ILE A 449 25.74 -19.95 2.10
CA ILE A 449 26.55 -19.13 3.00
C ILE A 449 28.00 -19.60 2.91
N LYS A 450 28.22 -20.90 3.05
CA LYS A 450 29.55 -21.51 2.90
C LYS A 450 30.15 -21.17 1.53
N TYR A 451 29.39 -21.33 0.44
CA TYR A 451 29.85 -20.98 -0.91
C TYR A 451 30.30 -19.52 -1.05
N MET A 452 29.54 -18.58 -0.47
CA MET A 452 29.89 -17.15 -0.52
C MET A 452 31.08 -16.77 0.36
N LEU A 453 31.32 -17.51 1.45
CA LEU A 453 32.44 -17.27 2.37
C LEU A 453 33.74 -17.97 1.96
N THR A 454 33.68 -19.13 1.29
CA THR A 454 34.87 -19.90 0.90
C THR A 454 35.60 -19.33 -0.33
N ARG A 455 34.95 -18.43 -1.10
CA ARG A 455 35.58 -17.77 -2.26
C ARG A 455 36.59 -16.71 -1.74
N PRO A 456 37.92 -16.87 -1.94
CA PRO A 456 38.95 -16.07 -1.26
C PRO A 456 39.09 -14.61 -1.73
N MET A 457 38.15 -14.07 -2.50
CA MET A 457 38.28 -12.74 -3.07
C MET A 457 37.02 -11.89 -2.82
N LEU A 458 37.17 -10.85 -2.00
CA LEU A 458 36.22 -9.74 -1.86
C LEU A 458 36.15 -8.85 -3.13
N ARG A 459 36.60 -9.34 -4.30
CA ARG A 459 36.53 -8.66 -5.59
C ARG A 459 35.41 -9.28 -6.43
N GLY A 460 34.61 -8.43 -7.07
CA GLY A 460 33.50 -8.86 -7.92
C GLY A 460 32.13 -8.83 -7.22
N ARG A 461 31.14 -9.48 -7.84
CA ARG A 461 29.72 -9.40 -7.41
C ARG A 461 29.45 -10.16 -6.12
N ILE A 462 29.98 -11.39 -5.99
CA ILE A 462 29.79 -12.24 -4.80
C ILE A 462 30.35 -11.55 -3.56
N GLY A 463 31.57 -10.99 -3.63
CA GLY A 463 32.14 -10.23 -2.50
C GLY A 463 31.27 -9.05 -2.05
N LYS A 464 30.69 -8.28 -2.99
CA LYS A 464 29.74 -7.19 -2.67
C LYS A 464 28.47 -7.72 -2.01
N TRP A 465 27.94 -8.85 -2.48
CA TRP A 465 26.76 -9.48 -1.88
C TRP A 465 27.06 -10.01 -0.49
N THR A 466 28.19 -10.71 -0.30
CA THR A 466 28.63 -11.21 1.01
C THR A 466 28.75 -10.07 2.00
N LEU A 467 29.39 -8.95 1.60
CA LEU A 467 29.51 -7.77 2.46
C LEU A 467 28.14 -7.21 2.88
N ALA A 468 27.20 -7.09 1.95
CA ALA A 468 25.84 -6.65 2.28
C ALA A 468 25.09 -7.63 3.18
N LEU A 469 25.41 -8.92 3.14
CA LEU A 469 24.79 -9.94 3.96
C LEU A 469 25.36 -10.00 5.40
N THR A 470 26.50 -9.35 5.68
CA THR A 470 27.14 -9.37 7.00
C THR A 470 26.31 -8.73 8.11
N GLU A 471 25.39 -7.82 7.78
CA GLU A 471 24.49 -7.19 8.77
C GLU A 471 23.39 -8.14 9.29
N PHE A 472 23.19 -9.29 8.64
CA PHE A 472 22.13 -10.24 8.97
C PHE A 472 22.68 -11.45 9.73
N THR A 473 21.88 -11.97 10.67
CA THR A 473 22.18 -13.23 11.35
C THR A 473 21.63 -14.39 10.52
N LEU A 474 22.45 -14.90 9.59
CA LEU A 474 22.07 -15.98 8.67
C LEU A 474 22.58 -17.34 9.17
N ARG A 475 21.74 -18.38 9.08
CA ARG A 475 22.09 -19.77 9.40
C ARG A 475 21.61 -20.70 8.30
N TYR A 476 22.50 -21.53 7.76
CA TYR A 476 22.11 -22.52 6.76
C TYR A 476 21.43 -23.73 7.43
N VAL A 477 20.37 -24.22 6.79
CA VAL A 477 19.69 -25.46 7.16
C VAL A 477 19.40 -26.25 5.89
N PRO A 478 19.85 -27.52 5.78
CA PRO A 478 19.59 -28.34 4.61
C PRO A 478 18.09 -28.63 4.47
N GLN A 479 17.60 -28.59 3.24
CA GLN A 479 16.21 -28.89 2.92
C GLN A 479 15.90 -30.39 3.09
N LYS A 480 15.44 -30.80 4.28
CA LYS A 480 15.14 -32.22 4.59
C LYS A 480 13.69 -32.64 4.28
N ALA A 481 12.72 -31.74 4.47
CA ALA A 481 11.30 -31.99 4.18
C ALA A 481 10.52 -30.66 4.03
N VAL A 482 9.48 -30.64 3.18
CA VAL A 482 8.58 -29.51 2.98
C VAL A 482 7.43 -29.59 3.99
N LYS A 483 7.24 -28.58 4.84
CA LYS A 483 6.22 -28.58 5.90
C LYS A 483 5.24 -27.42 5.76
N GLY A 484 4.50 -27.38 4.66
CA GLY A 484 3.39 -26.44 4.49
C GLY A 484 3.02 -26.23 3.03
N GLN A 485 1.74 -25.98 2.77
CA GLN A 485 1.21 -25.80 1.41
C GLN A 485 1.92 -24.63 0.70
N ALA A 486 2.12 -23.51 1.39
CA ALA A 486 2.81 -22.33 0.87
C ALA A 486 4.23 -22.63 0.34
N VAL A 487 4.95 -23.53 1.00
CA VAL A 487 6.31 -23.94 0.60
C VAL A 487 6.24 -24.97 -0.54
N ALA A 488 5.26 -25.87 -0.53
CA ALA A 488 5.02 -26.80 -1.62
C ALA A 488 4.68 -26.05 -2.92
N ASP A 489 3.78 -25.08 -2.87
CA ASP A 489 3.40 -24.23 -4.01
C ASP A 489 4.60 -23.42 -4.50
N PHE A 490 5.39 -22.85 -3.57
CA PHE A 490 6.61 -22.12 -3.94
C PHE A 490 7.63 -23.00 -4.69
N LEU A 491 7.83 -24.23 -4.24
CA LEU A 491 8.74 -25.17 -4.90
C LEU A 491 8.18 -25.67 -6.23
N ALA A 492 6.86 -25.86 -6.35
CA ALA A 492 6.20 -26.22 -7.59
C ALA A 492 6.29 -25.10 -8.64
N ASP A 493 6.14 -23.85 -8.22
CA ASP A 493 6.27 -22.66 -9.08
C ASP A 493 7.72 -22.36 -9.49
N HIS A 494 8.69 -23.02 -8.88
CA HIS A 494 10.11 -22.90 -9.21
C HIS A 494 10.76 -24.30 -9.28
N PRO A 495 10.50 -25.09 -10.34
CA PRO A 495 11.19 -26.35 -10.55
C PRO A 495 12.69 -26.05 -10.66
N GLY A 496 13.45 -26.47 -9.64
CA GLY A 496 14.87 -26.13 -9.52
C GLY A 496 15.72 -26.85 -10.56
N GLU A 497 16.82 -26.21 -10.96
CA GLU A 497 17.92 -26.91 -11.62
C GLU A 497 18.59 -27.86 -10.60
N GLU A 498 18.92 -29.09 -10.99
CA GLU A 498 19.73 -29.98 -10.16
C GLU A 498 21.13 -29.37 -10.00
N ILE A 499 21.46 -28.95 -8.79
CA ILE A 499 22.80 -28.47 -8.46
C ILE A 499 23.59 -29.69 -8.01
N GLU A 500 24.62 -30.06 -8.78
CA GLU A 500 25.57 -31.10 -8.36
C GLU A 500 26.15 -30.75 -6.98
N ASN A 501 26.16 -31.74 -6.07
CA ASN A 501 26.63 -31.58 -4.70
C ASN A 501 28.02 -30.93 -4.66
N MET A 502 28.23 -29.97 -3.77
CA MET A 502 29.52 -29.30 -3.58
C MET A 502 30.70 -30.26 -3.30
N ASP A 503 30.42 -31.48 -2.83
CA ASP A 503 31.44 -32.51 -2.61
C ASP A 503 32.09 -32.98 -3.92
N SER A 504 31.46 -32.81 -5.09
CA SER A 504 32.06 -33.12 -6.40
C SER A 504 33.01 -32.03 -6.91
N LEU A 505 32.80 -30.77 -6.50
CA LEU A 505 33.65 -29.63 -6.89
C LEU A 505 35.00 -29.60 -6.15
N ASP A 506 35.04 -30.12 -4.92
CA ASP A 506 36.29 -30.29 -4.17
C ASP A 506 37.15 -31.44 -4.77
N ILE A 507 36.52 -32.48 -5.33
CA ILE A 507 37.22 -33.58 -6.02
C ILE A 507 37.78 -33.13 -7.39
N ALA A 508 37.09 -32.22 -8.10
CA ALA A 508 37.57 -31.70 -9.38
C ALA A 508 38.81 -30.79 -9.22
N ASN A 509 38.87 -30.00 -8.15
CA ASN A 509 40.03 -29.14 -7.86
C ASN A 509 41.24 -29.92 -7.32
N ALA A 510 41.02 -31.03 -6.58
CA ALA A 510 42.10 -31.91 -6.15
C ALA A 510 42.76 -32.67 -7.33
N ASN A 511 41.98 -33.03 -8.35
CA ASN A 511 42.49 -33.69 -9.56
C ASN A 511 43.21 -32.74 -10.54
N LEU A 512 42.98 -31.43 -10.44
CA LEU A 512 43.72 -30.42 -11.21
C LEU A 512 45.08 -30.08 -10.58
N LEU A 513 45.21 -30.19 -9.25
CA LEU A 513 46.46 -29.96 -8.52
C LEU A 513 47.45 -31.14 -8.58
N THR A 514 46.98 -32.34 -8.90
CA THR A 514 47.82 -33.56 -9.01
C THR A 514 48.38 -33.80 -10.42
N ARG A 515 48.05 -32.95 -11.40
CA ARG A 515 48.59 -33.01 -12.78
C ARG A 515 49.63 -31.94 -13.09
N ALA A 516 50.08 -31.19 -12.09
CA ALA A 516 51.19 -30.24 -12.21
C ALA A 516 52.29 -30.61 -11.21
N HIS A 517 52.99 -31.71 -11.50
CA HIS A 517 54.34 -31.99 -10.98
C HIS A 517 55.33 -31.92 -12.13
#